data_AF-A0A742UWF2-F1
#
_entry.id   AF-A0A742UWF2-F1
#
_cell.length_a   1.000
_cell.length_b   1.000
_cell.length_c   1.000
_cell.angle_alpha   90.00
_cell.angle_beta   90.00
_cell.angle_gamma   90.00
#
_symmetry.space_group_name_H-M   'P 1'
#
loop_
_entity.id
_entity.type
_entity.pdbx_description
1 polymer ?
#
loop_
_entity_poly.entity_id
_entity_poly.type
_entity_poly.pdbx_seq_one_letter_code
_entity_poly.pdbx_strand_id
1 'polypeptide(L)'
;MGDGKGLQIGQYASVAADINAGENSHLLIGYNRGNESWENTRKCTVNDNSGVTNCSQPTLSDKELANLPYSTLTGDIHLDKNAALTLGKALYTGAVKAATDSTFSMASNSKWVMSSGSTTGTLKMAPGASIVLSDSTQNNVLNVMGDLEGEGEFELNTRLAEKSGDSIVVHGLASGSYTLKVKDNGGDPVQDGRMQALMSFNNPQQDFSLVNVALAGGYADIGTYRYRLTRQENGYMLYNPVIPWQPLEPAKPNPDTPETNPSGISLTGTLETCSKQELSCRIAYSNADIEFFNRIYHTDILNFYLFRTLNEVWALRIDGGQNIKESTRMDH
;
A
#
# COMPACT_ATOMS: atom_id res chain seq x y z
N MET A 1 4.15 -12.87 -22.84
CA MET A 1 3.94 -12.03 -24.04
C MET A 1 5.23 -11.32 -24.36
N GLY A 2 5.61 -11.23 -25.63
CA GLY A 2 6.76 -10.41 -26.02
C GLY A 2 6.44 -8.91 -25.97
N ASP A 3 7.47 -8.09 -26.15
CA ASP A 3 7.38 -6.63 -26.07
C ASP A 3 6.45 -6.05 -27.15
N GLY A 4 5.71 -5.00 -26.77
CA GLY A 4 4.77 -4.29 -27.63
C GLY A 4 3.59 -5.15 -28.10
N LYS A 5 3.33 -6.31 -27.49
CA LYS A 5 2.23 -7.21 -27.89
C LYS A 5 0.99 -7.01 -27.03
N GLY A 6 -0.18 -7.31 -27.62
CA GLY A 6 -1.46 -7.33 -26.92
C GLY A 6 -1.96 -8.75 -26.66
N LEU A 7 -2.50 -9.00 -25.47
CA LEU A 7 -3.32 -10.19 -25.17
C LEU A 7 -4.66 -9.73 -24.61
N GLN A 8 -5.72 -10.34 -25.14
CA GLN A 8 -7.07 -10.12 -24.64
C GLN A 8 -7.68 -11.44 -24.17
N ILE A 9 -8.07 -11.48 -22.91
CA ILE A 9 -8.97 -12.50 -22.35
C ILE A 9 -10.37 -11.91 -22.41
N GLY A 10 -11.16 -12.33 -23.40
CA GLY A 10 -12.46 -11.75 -23.71
C GLY A 10 -13.58 -12.13 -22.73
N GLN A 11 -14.83 -11.90 -23.17
CA GLN A 11 -16.04 -12.27 -22.43
C GLN A 11 -16.18 -13.80 -22.31
N TYR A 12 -16.85 -14.26 -21.23
CA TYR A 12 -17.16 -15.68 -20.99
C TYR A 12 -15.93 -16.59 -20.93
N ALA A 13 -14.77 -16.03 -20.59
CA ALA A 13 -13.52 -16.78 -20.51
C ALA A 13 -13.17 -17.10 -19.06
N SER A 14 -12.66 -18.30 -18.83
CA SER A 14 -12.02 -18.71 -17.59
C SER A 14 -10.62 -19.22 -17.90
N VAL A 15 -9.61 -18.54 -17.37
CA VAL A 15 -8.20 -18.82 -17.64
C VAL A 15 -7.49 -19.08 -16.33
N ALA A 16 -6.65 -20.13 -16.30
CA ALA A 16 -5.74 -20.42 -15.21
C ALA A 16 -4.31 -20.42 -15.77
N ALA A 17 -3.58 -19.32 -15.61
CA ALA A 17 -2.22 -19.16 -16.12
C ALA A 17 -1.54 -17.95 -15.49
N ASP A 18 -0.23 -18.06 -15.27
CA ASP A 18 0.61 -16.89 -15.00
C ASP A 18 0.85 -16.14 -16.32
N ILE A 19 0.87 -14.80 -16.24
CA ILE A 19 1.07 -13.93 -17.40
C ILE A 19 2.26 -13.02 -17.17
N ASN A 20 3.29 -13.19 -18.00
CA ASN A 20 4.40 -12.25 -18.11
C ASN A 20 4.14 -11.31 -19.29
N ALA A 21 3.99 -10.02 -19.02
CA ALA A 21 3.74 -8.97 -20.00
C ALA A 21 5.05 -8.17 -20.21
N GLY A 22 5.69 -8.32 -21.37
CA GLY A 22 6.95 -7.62 -21.70
C GLY A 22 6.79 -6.11 -21.85
N GLU A 23 7.88 -5.42 -22.20
CA GLU A 23 7.89 -3.96 -22.26
C GLU A 23 6.84 -3.43 -23.25
N ASN A 24 6.14 -2.35 -22.88
CA ASN A 24 5.10 -1.70 -23.70
C ASN A 24 3.96 -2.63 -24.15
N SER A 25 3.76 -3.77 -23.47
CA SER A 25 2.70 -4.72 -23.81
C SER A 25 1.35 -4.31 -23.20
N HIS A 26 0.26 -4.82 -23.76
CA HIS A 26 -1.09 -4.53 -23.30
C HIS A 26 -1.84 -5.83 -22.96
N LEU A 27 -2.32 -5.94 -21.73
CA LEU A 27 -3.14 -7.05 -21.26
C LEU A 27 -4.54 -6.55 -20.95
N LEU A 28 -5.55 -7.11 -21.60
CA LEU A 28 -6.97 -6.79 -21.36
C LEU A 28 -7.71 -8.04 -20.89
N ILE A 29 -8.37 -7.96 -19.73
CA ILE A 29 -9.09 -9.09 -19.14
C ILE A 29 -10.55 -8.69 -18.89
N GLY A 30 -11.49 -9.45 -19.45
CA GLY A 30 -12.91 -9.19 -19.37
C GLY A 30 -13.41 -8.15 -20.37
N TYR A 31 -14.70 -7.84 -20.28
CA TYR A 31 -15.29 -6.78 -21.09
C TYR A 31 -14.90 -5.41 -20.56
N ASN A 32 -14.28 -4.59 -21.40
CA ASN A 32 -13.95 -3.22 -21.11
C ASN A 32 -14.38 -2.31 -22.27
N ARG A 33 -14.76 -1.09 -21.89
CA ARG A 33 -15.00 0.03 -22.80
C ARG A 33 -14.22 1.23 -22.29
N GLY A 34 -13.01 1.40 -22.81
CA GLY A 34 -12.15 2.54 -22.55
C GLY A 34 -12.32 3.66 -23.58
N ASN A 35 -11.44 4.65 -23.50
CA ASN A 35 -11.41 5.79 -24.42
C ASN A 35 -10.61 5.45 -25.68
N GLU A 36 -9.64 4.55 -25.55
CA GLU A 36 -8.78 4.14 -26.65
C GLU A 36 -9.22 2.81 -27.28
N SER A 37 -8.95 2.64 -28.59
CA SER A 37 -9.34 1.41 -29.28
C SER A 37 -8.69 0.16 -28.70
N TRP A 38 -7.46 0.26 -28.17
CA TRP A 38 -6.73 -0.87 -27.58
C TRP A 38 -7.24 -1.24 -26.18
N GLU A 39 -7.98 -0.34 -25.51
CA GLU A 39 -8.64 -0.62 -24.23
C GLU A 39 -10.00 -1.33 -24.43
N ASN A 40 -10.55 -1.29 -25.64
CA ASN A 40 -11.89 -1.80 -25.94
C ASN A 40 -11.88 -3.28 -26.32
N THR A 41 -12.70 -4.07 -25.62
CA THR A 41 -12.82 -5.51 -25.89
C THR A 41 -13.30 -5.77 -27.32
N ARG A 42 -12.51 -6.53 -28.06
CA ARG A 42 -12.83 -7.01 -29.40
C ARG A 42 -13.52 -8.37 -29.33
N LYS A 43 -14.71 -8.48 -29.91
CA LYS A 43 -15.43 -9.74 -30.11
C LYS A 43 -15.18 -10.23 -31.54
N CYS A 44 -14.60 -11.41 -31.66
CA CYS A 44 -14.38 -12.08 -32.95
C CYS A 44 -15.25 -13.33 -33.05
N THR A 45 -15.90 -13.52 -34.20
CA THR A 45 -16.68 -14.71 -34.53
C THR A 45 -16.10 -15.34 -35.79
N VAL A 46 -15.90 -16.64 -35.77
CA VAL A 46 -15.50 -17.42 -36.94
C VAL A 46 -16.76 -18.03 -37.55
N ASN A 47 -16.93 -17.89 -38.86
CA ASN A 47 -18.00 -18.58 -39.57
C ASN A 47 -17.62 -20.05 -39.75
N ASP A 48 -18.41 -20.98 -39.21
CA ASP A 48 -18.09 -22.41 -39.23
C ASP A 48 -18.04 -23.01 -40.65
N ASN A 49 -18.74 -22.41 -41.62
CA ASN A 49 -18.80 -22.93 -42.99
C ASN A 49 -17.66 -22.38 -43.86
N SER A 50 -17.30 -21.10 -43.70
CA SER A 50 -16.31 -20.43 -44.55
C SER A 50 -14.95 -20.23 -43.88
N GLY A 51 -14.85 -20.43 -42.57
CA GLY A 51 -13.66 -20.10 -41.77
C GLY A 51 -13.37 -18.60 -41.68
N VAL A 52 -14.23 -17.73 -42.21
CA VAL A 52 -14.03 -16.28 -42.20
C VAL A 52 -14.22 -15.74 -40.78
N THR A 53 -13.20 -15.04 -40.28
CA THR A 53 -13.23 -14.36 -38.99
C THR A 53 -13.69 -12.93 -39.15
N ASN A 54 -14.74 -12.55 -38.43
CA ASN A 54 -15.20 -11.16 -38.33
C ASN A 54 -15.03 -10.67 -36.90
N CYS A 55 -14.40 -9.51 -36.73
CA CYS A 55 -14.16 -8.91 -35.44
C CYS A 55 -14.83 -7.53 -35.35
N SER A 56 -15.39 -7.22 -34.18
CA SER A 56 -16.01 -5.93 -33.86
C SER A 56 -15.73 -5.54 -32.41
N GLN A 57 -15.99 -4.30 -32.03
CA GLN A 57 -15.94 -3.82 -30.65
C GLN A 57 -17.37 -3.47 -30.22
N PRO A 58 -18.17 -4.47 -29.79
CA PRO A 58 -19.57 -4.23 -29.47
C PRO A 58 -19.69 -3.38 -28.20
N THR A 59 -20.54 -2.35 -28.28
CA THR A 59 -21.00 -1.61 -27.11
C THR A 59 -22.18 -2.34 -26.49
N LEU A 60 -22.05 -2.71 -25.21
CA LEU A 60 -23.16 -3.28 -24.44
C LEU A 60 -23.98 -2.17 -23.81
N SER A 61 -25.30 -2.35 -23.78
CA SER A 61 -26.18 -1.55 -22.92
C SER A 61 -25.93 -1.85 -21.44
N ASP A 62 -26.34 -0.96 -20.54
CA ASP A 62 -26.18 -1.15 -19.09
C ASP A 62 -26.82 -2.46 -18.60
N LYS A 63 -27.97 -2.83 -19.16
CA LYS A 63 -28.66 -4.08 -18.83
C LYS A 63 -27.86 -5.32 -19.28
N GLU A 64 -27.29 -5.28 -20.47
CA GLU A 64 -26.45 -6.37 -20.97
C GLU A 64 -25.15 -6.47 -20.16
N LEU A 65 -24.52 -5.32 -19.86
CA LEU A 65 -23.32 -5.26 -19.04
C LEU A 65 -23.60 -5.80 -17.64
N ALA A 66 -24.71 -5.44 -16.99
CA ALA A 66 -25.08 -5.95 -15.68
C ALA A 66 -25.25 -7.47 -15.66
N ASN A 67 -25.89 -8.04 -16.68
CA ASN A 67 -26.13 -9.48 -16.82
C ASN A 67 -24.92 -10.29 -17.33
N LEU A 68 -23.91 -9.62 -17.90
CA LEU A 68 -22.70 -10.28 -18.37
C LEU A 68 -21.97 -10.92 -17.18
N PRO A 69 -21.72 -12.23 -17.16
CA PRO A 69 -20.92 -12.85 -16.11
C PRO A 69 -19.47 -12.34 -16.16
N TYR A 70 -18.81 -12.42 -15.01
CA TYR A 70 -17.39 -12.13 -14.91
C TYR A 70 -16.57 -13.13 -15.74
N SER A 71 -15.66 -12.63 -16.57
CA SER A 71 -14.54 -13.46 -17.02
C SER A 71 -13.58 -13.67 -15.85
N THR A 72 -12.96 -14.84 -15.75
CA THR A 72 -12.08 -15.18 -14.64
C THR A 72 -10.65 -15.38 -15.11
N LEU A 73 -9.69 -14.81 -14.37
CA LEU A 73 -8.28 -15.16 -14.49
C LEU A 73 -7.76 -15.58 -13.11
N THR A 74 -7.10 -16.72 -13.05
CA THR A 74 -6.35 -17.18 -11.88
C THR A 74 -4.89 -17.44 -12.25
N GLY A 75 -3.96 -16.90 -11.48
CA GLY A 75 -2.52 -16.97 -11.74
C GLY A 75 -1.88 -15.61 -11.54
N ASP A 76 -0.56 -15.54 -11.44
CA ASP A 76 0.13 -14.30 -11.14
C ASP A 76 0.42 -13.49 -12.42
N ILE A 77 0.46 -12.16 -12.30
CA ILE A 77 0.78 -11.25 -13.41
C ILE A 77 2.07 -10.51 -13.12
N HIS A 78 3.01 -10.59 -14.05
CA HIS A 78 4.19 -9.73 -14.11
C HIS A 78 4.05 -8.70 -15.23
N LEU A 79 4.23 -7.42 -14.93
CA LEU A 79 4.21 -6.32 -15.89
C LEU A 79 5.60 -5.68 -15.94
N ASP A 80 6.23 -5.70 -17.11
CA ASP A 80 7.49 -5.01 -17.35
C ASP A 80 7.26 -3.52 -17.65
N LYS A 81 8.33 -2.81 -18.02
CA LYS A 81 8.31 -1.37 -18.23
C LYS A 81 7.25 -0.92 -19.21
N ASN A 82 6.51 0.12 -18.83
CA ASN A 82 5.41 0.70 -19.62
C ASN A 82 4.33 -0.31 -20.05
N ALA A 83 4.29 -1.53 -19.47
CA ALA A 83 3.22 -2.47 -19.76
C ALA A 83 1.91 -1.98 -19.12
N ALA A 84 0.80 -2.22 -19.79
CA ALA A 84 -0.53 -1.82 -19.34
C ALA A 84 -1.40 -3.04 -19.09
N LEU A 85 -1.95 -3.15 -17.90
CA LEU A 85 -3.01 -4.10 -17.55
C LEU A 85 -4.34 -3.35 -17.44
N THR A 86 -5.34 -3.80 -18.17
CA THR A 86 -6.73 -3.36 -18.05
C THR A 86 -7.59 -4.53 -17.58
N LEU A 87 -8.17 -4.39 -16.40
CA LEU A 87 -9.18 -5.31 -15.88
C LEU A 87 -10.54 -4.68 -16.13
N GLY A 88 -11.26 -5.19 -17.13
CA GLY A 88 -12.67 -4.90 -17.39
C GLY A 88 -13.59 -5.63 -16.42
N LYS A 89 -14.82 -5.95 -16.82
CA LYS A 89 -15.73 -6.80 -16.04
C LYS A 89 -15.18 -8.23 -15.91
N ALA A 90 -14.30 -8.41 -14.94
CA ALA A 90 -13.54 -9.62 -14.70
C ALA A 90 -13.16 -9.78 -13.22
N LEU A 91 -13.07 -11.04 -12.80
CA LEU A 91 -12.60 -11.47 -11.50
C LEU A 91 -11.18 -12.01 -11.70
N TYR A 92 -10.21 -11.26 -11.21
CA TYR A 92 -8.81 -11.65 -11.22
C TYR A 92 -8.40 -12.15 -9.84
N THR A 93 -7.78 -13.32 -9.76
CA THR A 93 -7.23 -13.88 -8.53
C THR A 93 -5.76 -14.22 -8.72
N GLY A 94 -4.88 -13.48 -8.07
CA GLY A 94 -3.43 -13.61 -8.26
C GLY A 94 -2.65 -12.43 -7.71
N ALA A 95 -1.33 -12.55 -7.66
CA ALA A 95 -0.44 -11.49 -7.27
C ALA A 95 -0.04 -10.65 -8.50
N VAL A 96 0.23 -9.37 -8.29
CA VAL A 96 0.79 -8.50 -9.33
C VAL A 96 2.19 -8.10 -8.93
N LYS A 97 3.14 -8.21 -9.86
CA LYS A 97 4.49 -7.66 -9.75
C LYS A 97 4.75 -6.79 -10.96
N ALA A 98 4.66 -5.48 -10.79
CA ALA A 98 4.74 -4.54 -11.88
C ALA A 98 5.94 -3.59 -11.74
N ALA A 99 6.54 -3.21 -12.87
CA ALA A 99 7.49 -2.09 -12.93
C ALA A 99 6.80 -0.77 -12.55
N THR A 100 7.55 0.20 -12.01
CA THR A 100 6.99 1.47 -11.52
C THR A 100 6.30 2.29 -12.61
N ASP A 101 6.78 2.23 -13.85
CA ASP A 101 6.25 2.92 -15.04
C ASP A 101 5.13 2.15 -15.76
N SER A 102 4.72 0.98 -15.24
CA SER A 102 3.55 0.26 -15.72
C SER A 102 2.25 0.93 -15.28
N THR A 103 1.13 0.56 -15.92
CA THR A 103 -0.20 1.01 -15.52
C THR A 103 -1.13 -0.17 -15.30
N PHE A 104 -1.87 -0.16 -14.19
CA PHE A 104 -2.97 -1.08 -13.92
C PHE A 104 -4.27 -0.29 -13.81
N SER A 105 -5.15 -0.42 -14.81
CA SER A 105 -6.48 0.19 -14.85
C SER A 105 -7.57 -0.84 -14.54
N MET A 106 -8.41 -0.55 -13.56
CA MET A 106 -9.59 -1.33 -13.19
C MET A 106 -10.86 -0.57 -13.60
N ALA A 107 -11.63 -1.13 -14.51
CA ALA A 107 -12.92 -0.60 -14.93
C ALA A 107 -14.02 -0.76 -13.86
N SER A 108 -15.20 -0.21 -14.14
CA SER A 108 -16.35 -0.40 -13.26
C SER A 108 -16.73 -1.88 -13.15
N ASN A 109 -17.03 -2.32 -11.94
CA ASN A 109 -17.33 -3.70 -11.58
C ASN A 109 -16.15 -4.67 -11.71
N SER A 110 -14.91 -4.21 -11.89
CA SER A 110 -13.73 -5.08 -11.86
C SER A 110 -13.45 -5.55 -10.44
N LYS A 111 -13.06 -6.82 -10.29
CA LYS A 111 -12.68 -7.37 -8.98
C LYS A 111 -11.32 -8.03 -9.05
N TRP A 112 -10.41 -7.60 -8.18
CA TRP A 112 -9.13 -8.24 -7.97
C TRP A 112 -9.07 -8.82 -6.55
N VAL A 113 -8.69 -10.08 -6.44
CA VAL A 113 -8.41 -10.77 -5.18
C VAL A 113 -6.93 -11.13 -5.18
N MET A 114 -6.17 -10.53 -4.27
CA MET A 114 -4.73 -10.79 -4.15
C MET A 114 -4.49 -12.17 -3.54
N SER A 115 -3.66 -12.99 -4.21
CA SER A 115 -3.19 -14.27 -3.65
C SER A 115 -2.03 -14.07 -2.66
N SER A 116 -1.26 -12.99 -2.82
CA SER A 116 -0.18 -12.56 -1.91
C SER A 116 0.06 -11.05 -2.03
N GLY A 117 0.97 -10.51 -1.20
CA GLY A 117 1.48 -9.16 -1.34
C GLY A 117 1.86 -8.83 -2.78
N SER A 118 1.49 -7.63 -3.23
CA SER A 118 1.54 -7.22 -4.64
C SER A 118 2.13 -5.82 -4.79
N THR A 119 2.73 -5.57 -5.94
CA THR A 119 3.31 -4.29 -6.34
C THR A 119 2.77 -3.89 -7.71
N THR A 120 2.26 -2.67 -7.81
CA THR A 120 1.73 -2.07 -9.04
C THR A 120 2.56 -0.82 -9.40
N GLY A 121 2.53 -0.40 -10.67
CA GLY A 121 2.96 0.94 -11.08
C GLY A 121 1.90 1.97 -10.70
N THR A 122 1.40 2.72 -11.68
CA THR A 122 0.19 3.54 -11.49
C THR A 122 -1.04 2.66 -11.42
N LEU A 123 -1.86 2.83 -10.39
CA LEU A 123 -3.12 2.10 -10.19
C LEU A 123 -4.29 3.06 -10.40
N LYS A 124 -5.14 2.76 -11.39
CA LYS A 124 -6.34 3.54 -11.71
C LYS A 124 -7.57 2.72 -11.43
N MET A 125 -8.49 3.24 -10.63
CA MET A 125 -9.74 2.56 -10.28
C MET A 125 -10.93 3.40 -10.74
N ALA A 126 -11.84 2.78 -11.49
CA ALA A 126 -13.12 3.37 -11.83
C ALA A 126 -14.18 3.03 -10.76
N PRO A 127 -15.24 3.87 -10.61
CA PRO A 127 -16.29 3.62 -9.64
C PRO A 127 -16.86 2.20 -9.73
N GLY A 128 -16.94 1.53 -8.58
CA GLY A 128 -17.38 0.14 -8.45
C GLY A 128 -16.29 -0.91 -8.69
N ALA A 129 -15.03 -0.52 -8.95
CA ALA A 129 -13.89 -1.41 -8.87
C ALA A 129 -13.59 -1.79 -7.41
N SER A 130 -13.19 -3.05 -7.17
CA SER A 130 -12.87 -3.54 -5.83
C SER A 130 -11.60 -4.39 -5.81
N ILE A 131 -10.77 -4.18 -4.79
CA ILE A 131 -9.58 -4.98 -4.51
C ILE A 131 -9.75 -5.64 -3.14
N VAL A 132 -9.63 -6.96 -3.07
CA VAL A 132 -9.58 -7.72 -1.83
C VAL A 132 -8.13 -8.07 -1.56
N LEU A 133 -7.55 -7.50 -0.49
CA LEU A 133 -6.13 -7.67 -0.18
C LEU A 133 -5.81 -9.07 0.33
N SER A 134 -6.69 -9.67 1.12
CA SER A 134 -6.57 -11.06 1.56
C SER A 134 -7.95 -11.67 1.82
N ASP A 135 -8.03 -13.00 1.90
CA ASP A 135 -9.29 -13.73 2.15
C ASP A 135 -9.38 -14.40 3.53
N SER A 136 -8.32 -14.36 4.36
CA SER A 136 -8.33 -14.42 5.84
C SER A 136 -7.04 -14.98 6.44
N THR A 137 -6.25 -15.77 5.70
CA THR A 137 -5.16 -16.56 6.30
C THR A 137 -3.80 -15.87 6.33
N GLN A 138 -3.58 -14.87 5.48
CA GLN A 138 -2.30 -14.17 5.34
C GLN A 138 -2.53 -12.66 5.21
N ASN A 139 -1.68 -11.87 5.87
CA ASN A 139 -1.66 -10.42 5.68
C ASN A 139 -0.91 -10.07 4.41
N ASN A 140 -1.49 -9.23 3.58
CA ASN A 140 -0.92 -8.77 2.33
C ASN A 140 -0.71 -7.26 2.34
N VAL A 141 0.40 -6.84 1.75
CA VAL A 141 0.69 -5.43 1.47
C VAL A 141 0.51 -5.18 -0.01
N LEU A 142 -0.30 -4.17 -0.35
CA LEU A 142 -0.39 -3.61 -1.70
C LEU A 142 0.51 -2.38 -1.79
N ASN A 143 1.58 -2.46 -2.58
CA ASN A 143 2.43 -1.33 -2.91
C ASN A 143 1.99 -0.72 -4.24
N VAL A 144 1.58 0.54 -4.24
CA VAL A 144 1.35 1.34 -5.45
C VAL A 144 2.57 2.22 -5.65
N MET A 145 3.46 1.82 -6.55
CA MET A 145 4.75 2.51 -6.74
C MET A 145 4.59 3.83 -7.48
N GLY A 146 3.59 3.93 -8.36
CA GLY A 146 3.18 5.15 -9.05
C GLY A 146 2.00 5.82 -8.36
N ASP A 147 1.18 6.50 -9.16
CA ASP A 147 0.02 7.24 -8.65
C ASP A 147 -1.18 6.31 -8.39
N LEU A 148 -2.00 6.67 -7.41
CA LEU A 148 -3.29 6.04 -7.13
C LEU A 148 -4.41 7.01 -7.54
N GLU A 149 -5.16 6.67 -8.60
CA GLU A 149 -6.12 7.58 -9.22
C GLU A 149 -7.54 7.00 -9.31
N GLY A 150 -8.53 7.85 -9.05
CA GLY A 150 -9.94 7.54 -9.29
C GLY A 150 -10.70 7.12 -8.03
N GLU A 151 -11.56 6.12 -8.15
CA GLU A 151 -12.47 5.73 -7.07
C GLU A 151 -12.64 4.21 -6.98
N GLY A 152 -12.76 3.68 -5.76
CA GLY A 152 -12.91 2.24 -5.58
C GLY A 152 -13.04 1.77 -4.13
N GLU A 153 -13.20 0.46 -3.97
CA GLU A 153 -13.25 -0.21 -2.67
C GLU A 153 -12.00 -1.07 -2.45
N PHE A 154 -11.44 -0.98 -1.25
CA PHE A 154 -10.45 -1.93 -0.75
C PHE A 154 -11.06 -2.73 0.39
N GLU A 155 -11.02 -4.06 0.29
CA GLU A 155 -11.36 -4.97 1.37
C GLU A 155 -10.08 -5.44 2.06
N LEU A 156 -9.95 -5.12 3.35
CA LEU A 156 -8.78 -5.41 4.18
C LEU A 156 -9.19 -6.33 5.33
N ASN A 157 -8.34 -7.31 5.66
CA ASN A 157 -8.41 -8.03 6.91
C ASN A 157 -7.38 -7.49 7.89
N THR A 158 -7.82 -7.24 9.12
CA THR A 158 -6.98 -6.94 10.27
C THR A 158 -6.93 -8.12 11.23
N ARG A 159 -5.92 -8.08 12.11
CA ARG A 159 -5.73 -8.95 13.26
C ARG A 159 -5.31 -8.06 14.42
N LEU A 160 -6.26 -7.28 14.92
CA LEU A 160 -5.95 -6.20 15.87
C LEU A 160 -5.32 -6.72 17.18
N ALA A 161 -5.68 -7.92 17.64
CA ALA A 161 -5.03 -8.57 18.78
C ALA A 161 -3.53 -8.82 18.54
N GLU A 162 -3.17 -9.16 17.31
CA GLU A 162 -1.79 -9.44 16.88
C GLU A 162 -1.07 -8.18 16.39
N LYS A 163 -1.75 -7.02 16.35
CA LYS A 163 -1.23 -5.75 15.83
C LYS A 163 -0.75 -5.86 14.38
N SER A 164 -1.48 -6.64 13.59
CA SER A 164 -1.13 -6.92 12.22
C SER A 164 -2.38 -6.86 11.33
N GLY A 165 -2.17 -6.83 10.02
CA GLY A 165 -3.25 -6.81 9.05
C GLY A 165 -2.73 -6.46 7.67
N ASP A 166 -3.65 -6.47 6.73
CA ASP A 166 -3.42 -5.95 5.39
C ASP A 166 -3.10 -4.46 5.44
N SER A 167 -2.30 -3.99 4.47
CA SER A 167 -2.02 -2.57 4.32
C SER A 167 -1.84 -2.15 2.87
N ILE A 168 -2.15 -0.89 2.61
CA ILE A 168 -1.94 -0.25 1.32
C ILE A 168 -0.89 0.83 1.50
N VAL A 169 0.13 0.85 0.64
CA VAL A 169 1.21 1.84 0.67
C VAL A 169 1.30 2.48 -0.71
N VAL A 170 1.02 3.79 -0.77
CA VAL A 170 1.13 4.60 -1.99
C VAL A 170 2.43 5.37 -1.96
N HIS A 171 3.28 5.16 -2.96
CA HIS A 171 4.58 5.82 -3.09
C HIS A 171 4.56 7.00 -4.06
N GLY A 172 3.62 7.04 -5.02
CA GLY A 172 3.32 8.21 -5.84
C GLY A 172 2.29 9.15 -5.18
N LEU A 173 1.56 9.91 -5.99
CA LEU A 173 0.48 10.77 -5.54
C LEU A 173 -0.86 10.02 -5.59
N ALA A 174 -1.68 10.18 -4.56
CA ALA A 174 -3.04 9.69 -4.51
C ALA A 174 -4.05 10.81 -4.78
N SER A 175 -5.06 10.52 -5.59
CA SER A 175 -6.20 11.39 -5.82
C SER A 175 -7.49 10.58 -6.02
N GLY A 176 -8.62 11.19 -5.65
CA GLY A 176 -9.96 10.63 -5.78
C GLY A 176 -10.54 10.09 -4.46
N SER A 177 -11.43 9.11 -4.52
CA SER A 177 -12.25 8.67 -3.37
C SER A 177 -12.24 7.16 -3.17
N TYR A 178 -11.80 6.72 -1.99
CA TYR A 178 -11.65 5.30 -1.68
C TYR A 178 -12.44 4.88 -0.44
N THR A 179 -13.13 3.75 -0.53
CA THR A 179 -13.83 3.13 0.60
C THR A 179 -13.01 1.95 1.12
N LEU A 180 -12.79 1.91 2.44
CA LEU A 180 -12.12 0.80 3.12
C LEU A 180 -13.17 -0.07 3.81
N LYS A 181 -13.27 -1.32 3.40
CA LYS A 181 -14.09 -2.34 4.05
C LYS A 181 -13.19 -3.21 4.90
N VAL A 182 -13.29 -3.05 6.22
CA VAL A 182 -12.40 -3.72 7.17
C VAL A 182 -13.12 -4.88 7.82
N LYS A 183 -12.48 -6.04 7.78
CA LYS A 183 -12.84 -7.24 8.54
C LYS A 183 -11.72 -7.54 9.52
N ASP A 184 -12.03 -8.21 10.62
CA ASP A 184 -11.02 -8.73 11.53
C ASP A 184 -11.23 -10.23 11.71
N ASN A 185 -10.16 -11.00 11.56
CA ASN A 185 -10.18 -12.46 11.75
C ASN A 185 -9.24 -12.88 12.90
N GLY A 186 -8.79 -11.93 13.71
CA GLY A 186 -7.95 -12.17 14.87
C GLY A 186 -8.77 -12.52 16.12
N GLY A 187 -8.06 -12.66 17.25
CA GLY A 187 -8.71 -12.70 18.56
C GLY A 187 -9.24 -11.32 18.98
N ASP A 188 -9.88 -11.26 20.16
CA ASP A 188 -10.38 -10.00 20.70
C ASP A 188 -9.24 -8.97 20.83
N PRO A 189 -9.41 -7.75 20.30
CA PRO A 189 -8.36 -6.75 20.29
C PRO A 189 -7.90 -6.39 21.70
N VAL A 190 -6.57 -6.26 21.87
CA VAL A 190 -5.99 -5.69 23.09
C VAL A 190 -6.36 -4.22 23.14
N GLN A 191 -7.05 -3.84 24.21
CA GLN A 191 -7.58 -2.49 24.42
C GLN A 191 -6.50 -1.55 24.98
N ASP A 192 -5.42 -1.33 24.23
CA ASP A 192 -4.32 -0.43 24.62
C ASP A 192 -4.28 0.89 23.83
N GLY A 193 -5.38 1.21 23.14
CA GLY A 193 -5.57 2.45 22.39
C GLY A 193 -4.67 2.60 21.16
N ARG A 194 -3.84 1.61 20.82
CA ARG A 194 -3.02 1.68 19.60
C ARG A 194 -3.89 1.72 18.35
N MET A 195 -3.41 2.47 17.37
CA MET A 195 -4.03 2.58 16.05
C MET A 195 -3.39 1.60 15.07
N GLN A 196 -4.18 1.06 14.15
CA GLN A 196 -3.70 0.19 13.06
C GLN A 196 -3.69 0.97 11.75
N ALA A 197 -2.54 1.02 11.08
CA ALA A 197 -2.44 1.62 9.75
C ALA A 197 -3.19 0.75 8.72
N LEU A 198 -4.03 1.39 7.90
CA LEU A 198 -4.73 0.73 6.79
C LEU A 198 -4.19 1.21 5.43
N MET A 199 -3.92 2.51 5.31
CA MET A 199 -3.40 3.13 4.09
C MET A 199 -2.37 4.21 4.44
N SER A 200 -1.19 4.12 3.86
CA SER A 200 -0.07 5.06 4.06
C SER A 200 0.34 5.72 2.74
N PHE A 201 0.74 6.98 2.80
CA PHE A 201 1.24 7.79 1.68
C PHE A 201 2.68 8.19 1.98
N ASN A 202 3.62 7.69 1.17
CA ASN A 202 5.05 7.92 1.38
C ASN A 202 5.59 9.11 0.58
N ASN A 203 4.78 9.69 -0.31
CA ASN A 203 5.17 10.88 -1.06
C ASN A 203 4.99 12.14 -0.21
N PRO A 204 6.06 12.89 0.13
CA PRO A 204 5.95 14.11 0.93
C PRO A 204 5.19 15.25 0.23
N GLN A 205 4.94 15.13 -1.08
CA GLN A 205 4.16 16.08 -1.86
C GLN A 205 2.66 15.73 -1.92
N GLN A 206 2.20 14.72 -1.17
CA GLN A 206 0.79 14.34 -1.14
C GLN A 206 -0.11 15.51 -0.69
N ASP A 207 -1.02 15.92 -1.56
CA ASP A 207 -2.10 16.83 -1.20
C ASP A 207 -3.30 16.04 -0.68
N PHE A 208 -3.55 16.10 0.63
CA PHE A 208 -4.66 15.41 1.27
C PHE A 208 -6.04 16.01 0.95
N SER A 209 -6.12 17.17 0.30
CA SER A 209 -7.38 17.72 -0.21
C SER A 209 -7.87 17.02 -1.49
N LEU A 210 -6.95 16.34 -2.20
CA LEU A 210 -7.25 15.63 -3.44
C LEU A 210 -7.64 14.17 -3.23
N VAL A 211 -7.46 13.62 -2.03
CA VAL A 211 -7.77 12.22 -1.71
C VAL A 211 -8.70 12.11 -0.50
N ASN A 212 -9.83 11.45 -0.70
CA ASN A 212 -10.80 11.15 0.34
C ASN A 212 -10.81 9.65 0.63
N VAL A 213 -10.67 9.28 1.91
CA VAL A 213 -10.72 7.87 2.34
C VAL A 213 -11.69 7.73 3.50
N ALA A 214 -12.60 6.77 3.39
CA ALA A 214 -13.62 6.52 4.40
C ALA A 214 -13.80 5.02 4.67
N LEU A 215 -14.26 4.66 5.87
CA LEU A 215 -14.72 3.30 6.13
C LEU A 215 -16.09 3.07 5.47
N ALA A 216 -16.32 1.86 4.98
CA ALA A 216 -17.65 1.42 4.58
C ALA A 216 -18.63 1.60 5.75
N GLY A 217 -19.70 2.38 5.55
CA GLY A 217 -20.66 2.70 6.62
C GLY A 217 -20.15 3.65 7.72
N GLY A 218 -18.92 4.17 7.60
CA GLY A 218 -18.31 5.12 8.54
C GLY A 218 -17.71 4.51 9.81
N TYR A 219 -17.76 3.19 9.96
CA TYR A 219 -17.19 2.47 11.11
C TYR A 219 -16.87 1.01 10.74
N ALA A 220 -16.06 0.35 11.57
CA ALA A 220 -15.85 -1.09 11.51
C ALA A 220 -16.16 -1.71 12.88
N ASP A 221 -17.14 -2.63 12.92
CA ASP A 221 -17.44 -3.37 14.13
C ASP A 221 -16.53 -4.60 14.20
N ILE A 222 -15.65 -4.63 15.22
CA ILE A 222 -14.64 -5.68 15.42
C ILE A 222 -14.79 -6.19 16.86
N GLY A 223 -15.22 -7.44 17.00
CA GLY A 223 -15.68 -7.98 18.28
C GLY A 223 -16.85 -7.16 18.84
N THR A 224 -16.74 -6.73 20.10
CA THR A 224 -17.75 -5.88 20.76
C THR A 224 -17.51 -4.37 20.58
N TYR A 225 -16.45 -3.98 19.85
CA TYR A 225 -16.02 -2.58 19.75
C TYR A 225 -16.28 -2.01 18.35
N ARG A 226 -16.60 -0.72 18.32
CA ARG A 226 -16.78 0.05 17.09
C ARG A 226 -15.56 0.92 16.83
N TYR A 227 -14.81 0.60 15.79
CA TYR A 227 -13.65 1.34 15.34
C TYR A 227 -14.03 2.43 14.33
N ARG A 228 -13.21 3.48 14.28
CA ARG A 228 -13.32 4.60 13.35
C ARG A 228 -12.01 4.82 12.62
N LEU A 229 -12.07 5.59 11.53
CA LEU A 229 -10.90 6.03 10.79
C LEU A 229 -10.48 7.42 11.26
N THR A 230 -9.18 7.59 11.47
CA THR A 230 -8.57 8.91 11.69
C THR A 230 -7.40 9.09 10.74
N ARG A 231 -7.12 10.32 10.35
CA ARG A 231 -5.90 10.67 9.61
C ARG A 231 -4.79 11.02 10.61
N GLN A 232 -3.63 10.40 10.46
CA GLN A 232 -2.40 10.73 11.20
C GLN A 232 -1.33 11.04 10.16
N GLU A 233 -0.64 12.18 10.28
CA GLU A 233 0.44 12.70 9.40
C GLU A 233 0.43 12.15 7.96
N ASN A 234 0.91 10.93 7.75
CA ASN A 234 1.12 10.30 6.44
C ASN A 234 0.13 9.17 6.09
N GLY A 235 -1.01 9.01 6.77
CA GLY A 235 -1.91 7.89 6.50
C GLY A 235 -3.26 7.89 7.21
N TYR A 236 -4.07 6.88 6.88
CA TYR A 236 -5.35 6.59 7.50
C TYR A 236 -5.23 5.38 8.43
N MET A 237 -5.61 5.62 9.68
CA MET A 237 -5.46 4.70 10.80
C MET A 237 -6.82 4.31 11.35
N LEU A 238 -6.99 3.01 11.64
CA LEU A 238 -8.11 2.49 12.39
C LEU A 238 -7.85 2.66 13.89
N TYR A 239 -8.81 3.21 14.64
CA TYR A 239 -8.67 3.43 16.08
C TYR A 239 -9.99 3.18 16.81
N ASN A 240 -9.88 2.84 18.11
CA ASN A 240 -11.04 2.73 18.99
C ASN A 240 -11.32 4.11 19.64
N PRO A 241 -12.47 4.75 19.38
CA PRO A 241 -12.78 6.08 19.91
C PRO A 241 -13.10 6.11 21.40
N VAL A 242 -13.37 4.95 22.03
CA VAL A 242 -13.72 4.85 23.46
C VAL A 242 -12.46 4.68 24.33
N ILE A 243 -11.36 4.20 23.75
CA ILE A 243 -10.12 3.92 24.48
C ILE A 243 -9.04 4.85 23.96
N PRO A 244 -8.80 5.98 24.65
CA PRO A 244 -7.73 6.89 24.26
C PRO A 244 -6.40 6.16 24.33
N TRP A 245 -5.54 6.38 23.34
CA TRP A 245 -4.14 5.95 23.42
C TRP A 245 -3.49 6.65 24.60
N GLN A 246 -3.03 5.87 25.57
CA GLN A 246 -2.13 6.35 26.62
C GLN A 246 -0.76 5.73 26.34
N PRO A 247 0.29 6.54 26.08
CA PRO A 247 1.64 6.00 26.18
C PRO A 247 1.78 5.41 27.57
N LEU A 248 2.37 4.21 27.67
CA LEU A 248 2.72 3.65 28.98
C LEU A 248 3.51 4.73 29.72
N GLU A 249 3.05 5.14 30.91
CA GLU A 249 3.85 6.02 31.76
C GLU A 249 5.23 5.35 31.91
N PRO A 250 6.34 6.08 31.67
CA PRO A 250 7.65 5.56 32.00
C PRO A 250 7.60 5.03 33.43
N ALA A 251 8.16 3.83 33.65
CA ALA A 251 8.20 3.26 34.99
C ALA A 251 8.70 4.34 35.96
N LYS A 252 7.89 4.66 36.99
CA LYS A 252 8.29 5.64 37.99
C LYS A 252 9.69 5.27 38.48
N PRO A 253 10.64 6.22 38.50
CA PRO A 253 11.96 5.96 39.06
C PRO A 253 11.78 5.33 40.44
N ASN A 254 12.40 4.18 40.66
CA ASN A 254 12.37 3.55 41.97
C ASN A 254 12.97 4.57 42.97
N PRO A 255 12.29 4.90 44.08
CA PRO A 255 12.78 5.91 45.03
C PRO A 255 14.17 5.60 45.63
N ASP A 256 14.66 4.36 45.49
CA ASP A 256 16.00 3.93 45.91
C ASP A 256 17.08 4.04 44.82
N THR A 257 16.76 4.58 43.64
CA THR A 257 17.75 4.88 42.60
C THR A 257 18.16 6.35 42.69
N PRO A 258 19.45 6.69 42.86
CA PRO A 258 19.88 8.09 42.88
C PRO A 258 19.48 8.80 41.58
N GLU A 259 18.69 9.87 41.67
CA GLU A 259 18.39 10.76 40.54
C GLU A 259 19.67 11.44 40.07
N THR A 260 20.23 11.02 38.94
CA THR A 260 21.09 11.89 38.14
C THR A 260 20.19 12.75 37.26
N ASN A 261 19.87 13.94 37.75
CA ASN A 261 19.17 15.00 37.01
C ASN A 261 19.87 15.24 35.65
N PRO A 262 19.23 15.04 34.47
CA PRO A 262 19.85 15.27 33.17
C PRO A 262 19.78 16.75 32.81
N SER A 263 20.23 17.62 33.72
CA SER A 263 20.51 19.01 33.40
C SER A 263 21.94 19.07 32.85
N GLY A 264 22.08 18.73 31.57
CA GLY A 264 23.36 18.80 30.85
C GLY A 264 23.71 17.50 30.15
N ILE A 265 23.03 17.21 29.03
CA ILE A 265 23.47 16.17 28.10
C ILE A 265 24.75 16.69 27.41
N SER A 266 25.92 16.30 27.92
CA SER A 266 27.20 16.49 27.24
C SER A 266 27.53 15.20 26.48
N LEU A 267 27.00 15.08 25.26
CA LEU A 267 27.38 14.01 24.35
C LEU A 267 28.80 14.26 23.82
N THR A 268 29.79 13.51 24.30
CA THR A 268 31.16 13.54 23.76
C THR A 268 31.27 12.55 22.59
N GLY A 269 30.92 13.00 21.40
CA GLY A 269 31.11 12.24 20.17
C GLY A 269 32.44 12.55 19.49
N THR A 270 33.01 11.56 18.80
CA THR A 270 34.21 11.74 17.97
C THR A 270 33.79 12.04 16.53
N LEU A 271 34.32 13.10 15.94
CA LEU A 271 34.02 13.51 14.56
C LEU A 271 34.76 12.56 13.60
N GLU A 272 34.05 11.69 12.90
CA GLU A 272 34.71 10.71 12.03
C GLU A 272 34.97 11.26 10.61
N THR A 273 34.00 11.95 9.98
CA THR A 273 34.16 12.55 8.65
C THR A 273 33.08 13.63 8.38
N CYS A 274 33.43 14.68 7.62
CA CYS A 274 32.47 15.63 7.05
C CYS A 274 32.61 15.67 5.52
N SER A 275 31.50 15.49 4.79
CA SER A 275 31.45 15.66 3.33
C SER A 275 30.98 17.07 2.98
N LYS A 276 31.77 17.82 2.20
CA LYS A 276 31.37 19.14 1.70
C LYS A 276 30.24 19.08 0.66
N GLN A 277 29.96 17.92 0.07
CA GLN A 277 28.94 17.76 -0.98
C GLN A 277 27.53 17.52 -0.42
N GLU A 278 27.39 17.07 0.84
CA GLU A 278 26.09 16.72 1.45
C GLU A 278 25.73 17.57 2.68
N LEU A 279 26.53 18.58 3.03
CA LEU A 279 26.30 19.47 4.19
C LEU A 279 26.06 18.70 5.51
N SER A 280 26.67 17.53 5.67
CA SER A 280 26.39 16.62 6.78
C SER A 280 27.70 16.09 7.40
N CYS A 281 27.72 15.98 8.73
CA CYS A 281 28.84 15.42 9.50
C CYS A 281 28.35 14.18 10.27
N ARG A 282 29.15 13.12 10.28
CA ARG A 282 28.88 11.91 11.08
C ARG A 282 29.54 12.04 12.45
N ILE A 283 28.74 11.83 13.50
CA ILE A 283 29.21 11.74 14.87
C ILE A 283 29.00 10.30 15.35
N ALA A 284 30.07 9.64 15.75
CA ALA A 284 30.02 8.33 16.39
C ALA A 284 29.94 8.51 17.92
N TYR A 285 29.02 7.78 18.54
CA TYR A 285 28.78 7.79 19.99
C TYR A 285 29.29 6.50 20.64
N SER A 286 29.59 6.58 21.94
CA SER A 286 30.03 5.40 22.68
C SER A 286 28.86 4.42 22.88
N ASN A 287 29.16 3.14 23.08
CA ASN A 287 28.14 2.13 23.38
C ASN A 287 27.29 2.50 24.61
N ALA A 288 27.87 3.20 25.59
CA ALA A 288 27.16 3.66 26.78
C ALA A 288 26.10 4.73 26.45
N ASP A 289 26.37 5.61 25.48
CA ASP A 289 25.42 6.63 25.02
C ASP A 289 24.27 5.98 24.22
N ILE A 290 24.57 4.94 23.44
CA ILE A 290 23.58 4.17 22.67
C ILE A 290 22.65 3.39 23.61
N GLU A 291 23.20 2.70 24.60
CA GLU A 291 22.41 1.99 25.62
C GLU A 291 21.51 2.94 26.42
N PHE A 292 22.01 4.14 26.73
CA PHE A 292 21.23 5.17 27.41
C PHE A 292 20.07 5.69 26.55
N PHE A 293 20.31 5.94 25.25
CA PHE A 293 19.29 6.38 24.31
C PHE A 293 18.19 5.33 24.14
N ASN A 294 18.56 4.07 23.93
CA ASN A 294 17.64 2.93 23.83
C ASN A 294 16.74 2.82 25.05
N ARG A 295 17.30 3.06 26.24
CA ARG A 295 16.56 3.01 27.51
C ARG A 295 15.54 4.15 27.66
N ILE A 296 15.85 5.37 27.24
CA ILE A 296 14.94 6.52 27.37
C ILE A 296 13.79 6.43 26.36
N TYR A 297 14.10 6.08 25.12
CA TYR A 297 13.13 6.11 24.03
C TYR A 297 12.47 4.75 23.75
N HIS A 298 12.77 3.74 24.57
CA HIS A 298 12.28 2.36 24.40
C HIS A 298 12.52 1.82 22.98
N THR A 299 13.75 1.98 22.49
CA THR A 299 14.20 1.52 21.17
C THR A 299 15.30 0.46 21.31
N ASP A 300 15.50 -0.37 20.28
CA ASP A 300 16.55 -1.40 20.23
C ASP A 300 17.59 -1.06 19.15
N ILE A 301 18.18 0.13 19.22
CA ILE A 301 19.11 0.62 18.21
C ILE A 301 20.51 0.07 18.48
N LEU A 302 21.10 -0.59 17.48
CA LEU A 302 22.47 -1.11 17.57
C LEU A 302 23.53 -0.03 17.24
N ASN A 303 23.19 0.90 16.35
CA ASN A 303 24.02 2.05 15.97
C ASN A 303 23.11 3.19 15.45
N PHE A 304 23.41 4.45 15.82
CA PHE A 304 22.80 5.62 15.18
C PHE A 304 23.87 6.65 14.82
N TYR A 305 23.61 7.41 13.76
CA TYR A 305 24.39 8.61 13.43
C TYR A 305 23.50 9.84 13.63
N LEU A 306 24.02 10.86 14.30
CA LEU A 306 23.41 12.17 14.31
C LEU A 306 23.97 13.00 13.16
N PHE A 307 23.08 13.55 12.33
CA PHE A 307 23.43 14.55 11.34
C PHE A 307 23.04 15.92 11.88
N ARG A 308 23.99 16.85 11.84
CA ARG A 308 23.77 18.25 12.24
C ARG A 308 23.84 19.13 11.00
N THR A 309 22.75 19.80 10.67
CA THR A 309 22.78 20.96 9.76
C THR A 309 22.99 22.22 10.59
N LEU A 310 23.25 23.38 9.97
CA LEU A 310 23.54 24.63 10.69
C LEU A 310 22.51 25.00 11.78
N ASN A 311 21.27 24.51 11.68
CA ASN A 311 20.16 24.85 12.58
C ASN A 311 19.37 23.65 13.14
N GLU A 312 19.66 22.40 12.79
CA GLU A 312 18.85 21.24 13.21
C GLU A 312 19.69 19.99 13.52
N VAL A 313 19.18 19.14 14.41
CA VAL A 313 19.78 17.85 14.78
C VAL A 313 18.84 16.71 14.39
N TRP A 314 19.33 15.79 13.56
CA TRP A 314 18.57 14.66 13.02
C TRP A 314 19.15 13.34 13.48
N ALA A 315 18.33 12.46 14.07
CA ALA A 315 18.71 11.10 14.43
C ALA A 315 18.39 10.13 13.29
N LEU A 316 19.39 9.37 12.87
CA LEU A 316 19.25 8.37 11.83
C LEU A 316 19.48 6.96 12.39
N ARG A 317 18.47 6.10 12.26
CA ARG A 317 18.52 4.69 12.65
C ARG A 317 19.10 3.84 11.51
N ILE A 318 20.12 3.03 11.80
CA ILE A 318 20.66 2.04 10.85
C ILE A 318 20.59 0.64 11.49
N ASP A 319 19.58 -0.14 11.12
CA ASP A 319 19.51 -1.55 11.50
C ASP A 319 20.25 -2.40 10.46
N GLY A 320 21.44 -2.88 10.83
CA GLY A 320 22.12 -4.01 10.18
C GLY A 320 22.34 -3.90 8.67
N GLY A 321 23.30 -3.06 8.26
CA GLY A 321 23.72 -2.88 6.86
C GLY A 321 23.62 -1.41 6.42
N GLN A 322 24.44 -1.02 5.44
CA GLN A 322 24.67 0.37 4.99
C GLN A 322 23.44 1.16 4.48
N ASN A 323 22.22 0.66 4.64
CA ASN A 323 21.00 1.31 4.15
C ASN A 323 20.25 2.03 5.28
N ILE A 324 20.04 3.32 5.05
CA ILE A 324 19.25 4.22 5.89
C ILE A 324 17.79 3.76 5.87
N LYS A 325 17.16 3.52 7.02
CA LYS A 325 15.76 3.06 7.08
C LYS A 325 14.78 4.09 7.62
N GLU A 326 15.18 4.96 8.55
CA GLU A 326 14.29 5.97 9.14
C GLU A 326 15.10 7.17 9.67
N SER A 327 14.56 8.38 9.51
CA SER A 327 15.03 9.60 10.17
C SER A 327 13.95 10.18 11.07
N THR A 328 14.34 10.64 12.26
CA THR A 328 13.44 11.35 13.17
C THR A 328 14.07 12.69 13.53
N ARG A 329 13.28 13.77 13.39
CA ARG A 329 13.65 15.12 13.83
C ARG A 329 13.69 15.13 15.35
N MET A 330 14.78 15.60 15.94
CA MET A 330 14.84 15.85 17.38
C MET A 330 14.75 17.36 17.61
N ASP A 331 13.65 17.80 18.23
CA ASP A 331 13.54 19.17 18.70
C ASP A 331 14.30 19.31 20.03
N HIS A 332 14.98 20.46 20.19
CA HIS A 332 15.81 20.78 21.36
C HIS A 332 14.98 21.09 22.61
#